data_AF-A0AB39V590-F1
#
_entry.id   AF-A0AB39V590-F1
#
_cell.length_a   1.000
_cell.length_b   1.000
_cell.length_c   1.000
_cell.angle_alpha   90.00
_cell.angle_beta   90.00
_cell.angle_gamma   90.00
#
_symmetry.space_group_name_H-M   'P 1'
#
loop_
_entity.id
_entity.type
_entity.pdbx_description
1 polymer ?
#
loop_
_entity_poly.entity_id
_entity_poly.type
_entity_poly.pdbx_seq_one_letter_code
_entity_poly.pdbx_strand_id
1 'polypeptide(L)'
;MVMKNIVPKLKMKRKDFWKYISISHENAKNNNEFVDYLINILSKKTDEEIFDFEIITFELMRESYNEKLWCASYLVNGDTASWSFDFFRLWLISQGEKIYYSIIKNQDNLAKYINISFERKLLTNYFENENFAFIPAYAFSRKNYSHNILNKENYKINNKTIFQDDFIDNYNKKLNTYKRKIGYINKKYPKITFHWCTQFPNSMKEVCPTLFKKMYS
;
A
#
# COMPACT_ATOMS: atom_id res chain seq x y z
N MET A 1 -4.18 37.87 6.40
CA MET A 1 -4.84 37.08 5.33
C MET A 1 -5.17 35.71 5.91
N VAL A 2 -6.45 35.45 6.22
CA VAL A 2 -6.88 34.17 6.80
C VAL A 2 -6.75 33.10 5.71
N MET A 3 -5.84 32.14 5.89
CA MET A 3 -5.79 30.96 5.04
C MET A 3 -7.12 30.23 5.22
N LYS A 4 -8.02 30.31 4.24
CA LYS A 4 -9.18 29.40 4.19
C LYS A 4 -8.60 27.99 4.23
N ASN A 5 -9.02 27.18 5.20
CA ASN A 5 -8.76 25.74 5.21
C ASN A 5 -9.43 25.13 3.97
N ILE A 6 -8.72 25.13 2.84
CA ILE A 6 -9.13 24.40 1.64
C ILE A 6 -8.96 22.93 2.01
N VAL A 7 -10.06 22.26 2.32
CA VAL A 7 -10.07 20.81 2.42
C VAL A 7 -9.91 20.28 1.00
N PRO A 8 -8.84 19.53 0.68
CA PRO A 8 -8.62 19.00 -0.65
C PRO A 8 -9.83 18.15 -1.06
N LYS A 9 -10.45 18.48 -2.18
CA LYS A 9 -11.57 17.71 -2.72
C LYS A 9 -11.04 16.73 -3.76
N LEU A 10 -10.89 15.48 -3.34
CA LEU A 10 -10.56 14.37 -4.24
C LEU A 10 -11.75 14.08 -5.17
N LYS A 11 -11.44 13.71 -6.41
CA LYS A 11 -12.40 13.22 -7.41
C LYS A 11 -12.78 11.77 -7.12
N MET A 12 -11.82 10.91 -6.79
CA MET A 12 -12.08 9.56 -6.28
C MET A 12 -12.57 9.63 -4.83
N LYS A 13 -13.65 8.92 -4.51
CA LYS A 13 -14.09 8.72 -3.13
C LYS A 13 -13.45 7.46 -2.56
N ARG A 14 -13.25 7.43 -1.23
CA ARG A 14 -12.70 6.26 -0.53
C ARG A 14 -13.49 4.97 -0.77
N LYS A 15 -14.82 5.06 -0.93
CA LYS A 15 -15.66 3.91 -1.30
C LYS A 15 -15.31 3.33 -2.68
N ASP A 16 -14.91 4.17 -3.64
CA ASP A 16 -14.58 3.74 -4.99
C ASP A 16 -13.19 3.12 -5.02
N PHE A 17 -12.25 3.66 -4.23
CA PHE A 17 -10.94 3.05 -3.96
C PHE A 17 -11.10 1.59 -3.49
N TRP A 18 -11.92 1.37 -2.44
CA TRP A 18 -12.16 0.02 -1.91
C TRP A 18 -12.91 -0.87 -2.90
N LYS A 19 -13.88 -0.31 -3.63
CA LYS A 19 -14.58 -1.03 -4.70
C LYS A 19 -13.62 -1.55 -5.76
N TYR A 20 -12.64 -0.76 -6.20
CA TYR A 20 -11.67 -1.20 -7.21
C TYR A 20 -10.79 -2.33 -6.70
N ILE A 21 -10.34 -2.27 -5.43
CA ILE A 21 -9.61 -3.39 -4.79
C ILE A 21 -10.48 -4.65 -4.73
N SER A 22 -11.76 -4.54 -4.34
CA SER A 22 -12.68 -5.69 -4.29
C SER A 22 -12.85 -6.35 -5.66
N ILE A 23 -13.13 -5.56 -6.70
CA ILE A 23 -13.31 -6.06 -8.06
C ILE A 23 -12.03 -6.76 -8.55
N SER A 24 -10.85 -6.21 -8.23
CA SER A 24 -9.59 -6.87 -8.61
C SER A 24 -9.42 -8.23 -7.94
N HIS A 25 -9.78 -8.38 -6.67
CA HIS A 25 -9.75 -9.68 -5.99
C HIS A 25 -10.75 -10.68 -6.56
N GLU A 26 -11.96 -10.24 -6.90
CA GLU A 26 -12.99 -11.10 -7.48
C GLU A 26 -12.56 -11.74 -8.81
N ASN A 27 -11.65 -11.08 -9.55
CA ASN A 27 -11.19 -11.53 -10.87
C ASN A 27 -9.81 -12.19 -10.85
N ALA A 28 -9.03 -12.00 -9.78
CA ALA A 28 -7.66 -12.47 -9.68
C ALA A 28 -7.55 -13.82 -8.97
N LYS A 29 -6.69 -14.71 -9.48
CA LYS A 29 -6.36 -15.98 -8.81
C LYS A 29 -5.14 -15.88 -7.90
N ASN A 30 -4.31 -14.86 -8.09
CA ASN A 30 -3.05 -14.64 -7.40
C ASN A 30 -2.71 -13.14 -7.33
N ASN A 31 -1.66 -12.78 -6.58
CA ASN A 31 -1.29 -11.39 -6.36
C ASN A 31 -0.87 -10.66 -7.65
N ASN A 32 -0.22 -11.33 -8.60
CA ASN A 32 0.19 -10.70 -9.85
C ASN A 32 -1.02 -10.33 -10.70
N GLU A 33 -1.98 -11.25 -10.84
CA GLU A 33 -3.26 -10.97 -11.50
C GLU A 33 -4.03 -9.84 -10.80
N PHE A 34 -4.04 -9.82 -9.46
CA PHE A 34 -4.69 -8.75 -8.68
C PHE A 34 -4.12 -7.37 -9.03
N VAL A 35 -2.79 -7.24 -9.04
CA VAL A 35 -2.09 -6.00 -9.42
C VAL A 35 -2.47 -5.61 -10.85
N ASP A 36 -2.42 -6.55 -11.79
CA ASP A 36 -2.75 -6.28 -13.20
C ASP A 36 -4.20 -5.85 -13.42
N TYR A 37 -5.16 -6.49 -12.75
CA TYR A 37 -6.57 -6.08 -12.80
C TYR A 37 -6.75 -4.67 -12.24
N LEU A 38 -6.10 -4.35 -11.11
CA LEU A 38 -6.21 -3.03 -10.51
C LEU A 38 -5.62 -1.94 -11.41
N ILE A 39 -4.44 -2.19 -12.02
CA ILE A 39 -3.85 -1.31 -13.02
C ILE A 39 -4.80 -1.14 -14.23
N ASN A 40 -5.43 -2.22 -14.70
CA ASN A 40 -6.38 -2.19 -15.82
C ASN A 40 -7.67 -1.42 -15.51
N ILE A 41 -8.15 -1.46 -14.27
CA ILE A 41 -9.31 -0.68 -13.84
C ILE A 41 -8.93 0.81 -13.80
N LEU A 42 -7.79 1.14 -13.18
CA LEU A 42 -7.34 2.51 -13.00
C LEU A 42 -6.92 3.18 -14.31
N SER A 43 -6.34 2.45 -15.27
CA SER A 43 -5.96 3.02 -16.58
C SER A 43 -7.15 3.53 -17.39
N LYS A 44 -8.37 3.08 -17.07
CA LYS A 44 -9.63 3.54 -17.67
C LYS A 44 -10.25 4.74 -16.93
N LYS A 45 -9.61 5.25 -15.87
CA LYS A 45 -10.08 6.39 -15.07
C LYS A 45 -9.44 7.71 -15.51
N THR A 46 -9.92 8.83 -14.99
CA THR A 46 -9.27 10.12 -15.27
C THR A 46 -7.93 10.22 -14.53
N ASP A 47 -7.02 11.08 -14.99
CA ASP A 47 -5.70 11.24 -14.36
C ASP A 47 -5.85 11.65 -12.89
N GLU A 48 -6.81 12.54 -12.60
CA GLU A 48 -7.12 12.94 -11.22
C GLU A 48 -7.57 11.76 -10.35
N GLU A 49 -8.39 10.84 -10.87
CA GLU A 49 -8.78 9.66 -10.11
C GLU A 49 -7.56 8.75 -9.83
N ILE A 50 -6.67 8.57 -10.81
CA ILE A 50 -5.44 7.79 -10.60
C ILE A 50 -4.56 8.44 -9.51
N PHE A 51 -4.40 9.77 -9.55
CA PHE A 51 -3.67 10.53 -8.53
C PHE A 51 -4.34 10.43 -7.15
N ASP A 52 -5.67 10.50 -7.10
CA ASP A 52 -6.42 10.36 -5.86
C ASP A 52 -6.28 8.96 -5.25
N PHE A 53 -6.18 7.91 -6.08
CA PHE A 53 -5.92 6.56 -5.59
C PHE A 53 -4.62 6.50 -4.79
N GLU A 54 -3.55 7.14 -5.29
CA GLU A 54 -2.29 7.22 -4.56
C GLU A 54 -2.43 8.05 -3.29
N ILE A 55 -3.10 9.20 -3.37
CA ILE A 55 -3.36 10.04 -2.19
C ILE A 55 -4.07 9.22 -1.10
N ILE A 56 -5.14 8.51 -1.45
CA ILE A 56 -5.91 7.66 -0.52
C ILE A 56 -5.03 6.54 0.05
N THR A 57 -4.15 5.93 -0.77
CA THR A 57 -3.18 4.93 -0.30
C THR A 57 -2.27 5.50 0.78
N PHE A 58 -1.69 6.68 0.56
CA PHE A 58 -0.84 7.33 1.56
C PHE A 58 -1.60 7.79 2.81
N GLU A 59 -2.87 8.18 2.67
CA GLU A 59 -3.72 8.48 3.82
C GLU A 59 -3.98 7.24 4.67
N LEU A 60 -4.29 6.10 4.05
CA LEU A 60 -4.43 4.80 4.71
C LEU A 60 -3.13 4.35 5.36
N MET A 61 -1.99 4.54 4.70
CA MET A 61 -0.67 4.26 5.29
C MET A 61 -0.43 5.10 6.54
N ARG A 62 -0.79 6.38 6.52
CA ARG A 62 -0.69 7.26 7.70
C ARG A 62 -1.62 6.84 8.83
N GLU A 63 -2.86 6.46 8.52
CA GLU A 63 -3.81 5.95 9.52
C GLU A 63 -3.31 4.66 10.20
N SER A 64 -2.58 3.82 9.45
CA SER A 64 -2.04 2.57 9.97
C SER A 64 -0.67 2.69 10.65
N TYR A 65 -0.06 3.89 10.69
CA TYR A 65 1.27 4.10 11.26
C TYR A 65 1.24 4.22 12.79
N ASN A 66 1.27 3.08 13.49
CA ASN A 66 1.29 3.03 14.96
C ASN A 66 2.12 1.84 15.48
N GLU A 67 2.58 1.91 16.74
CA GLU A 67 3.45 0.89 17.35
C GLU A 67 2.82 -0.52 17.42
N LYS A 68 1.50 -0.63 17.61
CA LYS A 68 0.83 -1.93 17.76
C LYS A 68 0.79 -2.66 16.43
N LEU A 69 0.57 -1.94 15.34
CA LEU A 69 0.62 -2.53 14.01
C LEU A 69 2.05 -2.89 13.63
N TRP A 70 3.01 -2.10 14.07
CA TRP A 70 4.43 -2.40 13.98
C TRP A 70 4.76 -3.72 14.70
N CYS A 71 4.22 -3.94 15.91
CA CYS A 71 4.34 -5.22 16.62
C CYS A 71 3.74 -6.37 15.81
N ALA A 72 2.53 -6.21 15.28
CA ALA A 72 1.88 -7.24 14.47
C ALA A 72 2.68 -7.57 13.19
N SER A 73 3.24 -6.55 12.53
CA SER A 73 4.13 -6.71 11.38
C SER A 73 5.37 -7.50 11.75
N TYR A 74 6.02 -7.18 12.88
CA TYR A 74 7.20 -7.89 13.35
C TYR A 74 6.89 -9.37 13.64
N LEU A 75 5.74 -9.66 14.25
CA LEU A 75 5.35 -11.04 14.58
C LEU A 75 5.15 -11.91 13.32
N VAL A 76 4.79 -11.32 12.18
CA VAL A 76 4.54 -12.08 10.93
C VAL A 76 5.69 -12.04 9.94
N ASN A 77 6.47 -10.97 9.89
CA ASN A 77 7.60 -10.80 8.96
C ASN A 77 8.97 -11.03 9.62
N GLY A 78 9.07 -10.98 10.94
CA GLY A 78 10.32 -11.03 11.68
C GLY A 78 11.10 -9.70 11.67
N ASP A 79 12.36 -9.77 12.08
CA ASP A 79 13.27 -8.63 12.06
C ASP A 79 13.64 -8.26 10.63
N THR A 80 13.13 -7.12 10.20
CA THR A 80 13.18 -6.66 8.81
C THR A 80 13.49 -5.17 8.79
N ALA A 81 14.08 -4.70 7.69
CA ALA A 81 14.38 -3.28 7.53
C ALA A 81 13.13 -2.42 7.72
N SER A 82 13.27 -1.15 8.11
CA SER A 82 12.14 -0.24 8.34
C SER A 82 11.16 -0.12 7.15
N TRP A 83 11.62 -0.41 5.94
CA TRP A 83 10.82 -0.38 4.71
C TRP A 83 9.86 -1.58 4.61
N SER A 84 10.15 -2.69 5.31
CA SER A 84 9.24 -3.84 5.43
C SER A 84 7.91 -3.44 6.08
N PHE A 85 7.92 -2.51 7.06
CA PHE A 85 6.68 -2.03 7.64
C PHE A 85 5.82 -1.25 6.63
N ASP A 86 6.43 -0.55 5.69
CA ASP A 86 5.71 0.15 4.61
C ASP A 86 5.08 -0.88 3.68
N PHE A 87 5.83 -1.92 3.30
CA PHE A 87 5.33 -3.00 2.43
C PHE A 87 4.26 -3.85 3.12
N PHE A 88 4.34 -4.05 4.43
CA PHE A 88 3.30 -4.68 5.22
C PHE A 88 2.02 -3.86 5.24
N ARG A 89 2.12 -2.54 5.39
CA ARG A 89 0.94 -1.66 5.35
C ARG A 89 0.31 -1.63 3.96
N LEU A 90 1.11 -1.66 2.89
CA LEU A 90 0.62 -1.80 1.52
C LEU A 90 -0.08 -3.15 1.30
N TRP A 91 0.49 -4.24 1.83
CA TRP A 91 -0.15 -5.55 1.85
C TRP A 91 -1.49 -5.52 2.61
N LEU A 92 -1.54 -4.86 3.77
CA LEU A 92 -2.75 -4.75 4.57
C LEU A 92 -3.85 -3.97 3.83
N ILE A 93 -3.49 -2.89 3.14
CA ILE A 93 -4.41 -2.14 2.26
C ILE A 93 -4.87 -3.03 1.12
N SER A 94 -3.98 -3.81 0.51
CA SER A 94 -4.34 -4.71 -0.58
C SER A 94 -5.30 -5.81 -0.14
N GLN A 95 -5.41 -6.15 1.16
CA GLN A 95 -6.41 -7.12 1.65
C GLN A 95 -7.86 -6.60 1.60
N GLY A 96 -8.06 -5.31 1.35
CA GLY A 96 -9.39 -4.70 1.20
C GLY A 96 -9.99 -4.18 2.51
N GLU A 97 -11.10 -3.44 2.35
CA GLU A 97 -11.66 -2.55 3.37
C GLU A 97 -11.97 -3.23 4.71
N LYS A 98 -12.67 -4.37 4.64
CA LYS A 98 -13.14 -5.10 5.84
C LYS A 98 -11.97 -5.60 6.68
N ILE A 99 -10.94 -6.16 6.04
CA ILE A 99 -9.77 -6.71 6.71
C ILE A 99 -8.91 -5.57 7.28
N TYR A 100 -8.65 -4.54 6.46
CA TYR A 100 -7.92 -3.35 6.88
C TYR A 100 -8.51 -2.74 8.16
N TYR A 101 -9.79 -2.36 8.16
CA TYR A 101 -10.38 -1.70 9.34
C TYR A 101 -10.56 -2.63 10.53
N SER A 102 -10.72 -3.94 10.32
CA SER A 102 -10.73 -4.92 11.41
C SER A 102 -9.39 -4.93 12.16
N ILE A 103 -8.28 -4.86 11.44
CA ILE A 103 -6.92 -4.87 11.98
C ILE A 103 -6.53 -3.49 12.54
N ILE A 104 -6.95 -2.39 11.92
CA ILE A 104 -6.71 -1.04 12.49
C ILE A 104 -7.44 -0.85 13.82
N LYS A 105 -8.65 -1.41 13.95
CA LYS A 105 -9.39 -1.37 15.23
C LYS A 105 -8.73 -2.23 16.31
N ASN A 106 -8.18 -3.39 15.94
CA ASN A 106 -7.43 -4.26 16.85
C ASN A 106 -6.42 -5.10 16.06
N GLN A 107 -5.13 -4.81 16.23
CA GLN A 107 -4.04 -5.40 15.46
C GLN A 107 -3.90 -6.91 15.70
N ASP A 108 -4.31 -7.38 16.88
CA ASP A 108 -4.33 -8.81 17.22
C ASP A 108 -5.32 -9.61 16.34
N ASN A 109 -6.28 -8.93 15.68
CA ASN A 109 -7.18 -9.56 14.70
C ASN A 109 -6.44 -10.10 13.48
N LEU A 110 -5.19 -9.70 13.22
CA LEU A 110 -4.38 -10.29 12.14
C LEU A 110 -4.33 -11.82 12.24
N ALA A 111 -4.34 -12.36 13.47
CA ALA A 111 -4.38 -13.79 13.74
C ALA A 111 -5.59 -14.51 13.09
N LYS A 112 -6.68 -13.80 12.82
CA LYS A 112 -7.90 -14.36 12.18
C LYS A 112 -7.76 -14.50 10.66
N TYR A 113 -6.88 -13.69 10.06
CA TYR A 113 -6.79 -13.55 8.60
C TYR A 113 -5.57 -14.21 7.99
N ILE A 114 -4.56 -14.55 8.80
CA ILE A 114 -3.38 -15.26 8.33
C ILE A 114 -3.54 -16.78 8.49
N ASN A 115 -3.08 -17.56 7.52
CA ASN A 115 -2.98 -19.02 7.63
C ASN A 115 -1.50 -19.42 7.59
N ILE A 116 -1.05 -20.16 8.62
CA ILE A 116 0.37 -20.49 8.86
C ILE A 116 0.66 -21.94 8.43
N SER A 117 -0.22 -22.58 7.67
CA SER A 117 0.01 -23.96 7.17
C SER A 117 1.15 -24.08 6.14
N PHE A 118 1.97 -23.05 5.97
CA PHE A 118 3.11 -23.00 5.05
C PHE A 118 4.40 -22.78 5.85
N GLU A 119 5.48 -23.47 5.48
CA GLU A 119 6.71 -23.57 6.26
C GLU A 119 7.22 -22.21 6.73
N ARG A 120 7.42 -22.07 8.06
CA ARG A 120 7.93 -20.87 8.74
C ARG A 120 9.20 -20.27 8.12
N LYS A 121 9.99 -21.05 7.38
CA LYS A 121 11.22 -20.61 6.69
C LYS A 121 10.97 -19.87 5.36
N LEU A 122 9.76 -19.92 4.80
CA LEU A 122 9.37 -19.25 3.56
C LEU A 122 8.52 -17.98 3.81
N LEU A 123 8.31 -17.60 5.08
CA LEU A 123 7.42 -16.50 5.47
C LEU A 123 8.05 -15.10 5.40
N THR A 124 9.37 -14.98 5.27
CA THR A 124 10.01 -13.67 5.10
C THR A 124 9.46 -13.03 3.82
N ASN A 125 8.76 -11.90 3.98
CA ASN A 125 8.10 -11.10 2.94
C ASN A 125 6.76 -11.63 2.41
N TYR A 126 6.15 -12.66 3.03
CA TYR A 126 4.83 -13.14 2.62
C TYR A 126 3.72 -12.10 2.84
N PHE A 127 3.85 -11.30 3.90
CA PHE A 127 2.91 -10.23 4.25
C PHE A 127 3.44 -8.87 3.76
N GLU A 128 3.96 -8.81 2.55
CA GLU A 128 4.48 -7.59 1.92
C GLU A 128 3.93 -7.42 0.50
N ASN A 129 3.69 -6.17 0.10
CA ASN A 129 3.24 -5.85 -1.26
C ASN A 129 3.83 -4.52 -1.74
N GLU A 130 5.14 -4.51 -2.00
CA GLU A 130 5.84 -3.35 -2.56
C GLU A 130 5.21 -2.88 -3.89
N ASN A 131 4.84 -3.83 -4.76
CA ASN A 131 4.26 -3.54 -6.07
C ASN A 131 3.00 -2.67 -6.00
N PHE A 132 2.24 -2.74 -4.89
CA PHE A 132 1.06 -1.91 -4.69
C PHE A 132 1.37 -0.41 -4.74
N ALA A 133 2.56 0.02 -4.28
CA ALA A 133 2.98 1.42 -4.31
C ALA A 133 3.05 2.00 -5.73
N PHE A 134 3.34 1.16 -6.73
CA PHE A 134 3.59 1.57 -8.10
C PHE A 134 2.36 1.46 -9.02
N ILE A 135 1.25 0.88 -8.53
CA ILE A 135 0.02 0.68 -9.30
C ILE A 135 -0.49 1.99 -9.96
N PRO A 136 -0.57 3.14 -9.26
CA PRO A 136 -1.09 4.38 -9.85
C PRO A 136 -0.22 4.86 -11.01
N ALA A 137 1.09 4.77 -10.80
CA ALA A 137 2.08 5.10 -11.80
C ALA A 137 1.91 4.19 -13.02
N TYR A 138 1.88 2.86 -12.84
CA TYR A 138 1.68 1.93 -13.97
C TYR A 138 0.35 2.12 -14.69
N ALA A 139 -0.73 2.44 -13.96
CA ALA A 139 -2.03 2.72 -14.55
C ALA A 139 -2.00 3.99 -15.40
N PHE A 140 -1.35 5.05 -14.90
CA PHE A 140 -1.12 6.28 -15.64
C PHE A 140 -0.28 6.03 -16.90
N SER A 141 0.75 5.19 -16.80
CA SER A 141 1.59 4.82 -17.93
C SER A 141 0.82 4.03 -18.98
N ARG A 142 0.11 2.96 -18.57
CA ARG A 142 -0.73 2.13 -19.45
C ARG A 142 -1.81 2.94 -20.17
N LYS A 143 -2.30 4.01 -19.56
CA LYS A 143 -3.28 4.92 -20.16
C LYS A 143 -2.66 5.82 -21.23
N ASN A 144 -1.47 6.38 -20.95
CA ASN A 144 -0.87 7.43 -21.78
C ASN A 144 0.17 6.91 -22.78
N TYR A 145 0.61 5.66 -22.63
CA TYR A 145 1.60 5.03 -23.48
C TYR A 145 1.13 3.62 -23.90
N SER A 146 1.64 3.12 -25.03
CA SER A 146 1.18 1.85 -25.62
C SER A 146 1.45 0.63 -24.71
N HIS A 147 0.57 -0.37 -24.79
CA HIS A 147 0.48 -1.53 -23.88
C HIS A 147 1.76 -2.35 -23.63
N ASN A 148 2.80 -2.23 -24.47
CA ASN A 148 4.02 -3.04 -24.39
C ASN A 148 5.08 -2.57 -23.38
N ILE A 149 4.85 -1.46 -22.67
CA ILE A 149 5.86 -0.84 -21.79
C ILE A 149 6.06 -1.58 -20.46
N LEU A 150 5.03 -2.28 -19.97
CA LEU A 150 5.06 -2.86 -18.62
C LEU A 150 5.81 -4.20 -18.52
N ASN A 151 6.20 -4.78 -19.66
CA ASN A 151 6.87 -6.09 -19.71
C ASN A 151 8.39 -5.99 -19.96
N LYS A 152 8.96 -4.78 -19.96
CA LYS A 152 10.39 -4.57 -20.22
C LYS A 152 10.96 -3.52 -19.28
N GLU A 153 12.12 -3.81 -18.69
CA GLU A 153 12.92 -2.86 -17.89
C GLU A 153 13.25 -1.57 -18.68
N ASN A 154 13.28 -1.68 -20.01
CA ASN A 154 13.48 -0.57 -20.92
C ASN A 154 12.73 -0.73 -22.25
N TYR A 155 12.47 0.38 -22.93
CA TYR A 155 11.84 0.39 -24.25
C TYR A 155 12.44 1.49 -25.12
N LYS A 156 12.54 1.25 -26.43
CA LYS A 156 13.00 2.26 -27.39
C LYS A 156 11.82 3.01 -27.99
N ILE A 157 11.76 4.33 -27.80
CA ILE A 157 10.87 5.23 -28.54
C ILE A 157 11.75 6.24 -29.27
N ASN A 158 11.58 6.35 -30.60
CA ASN A 158 12.32 7.30 -31.44
C ASN A 158 13.85 7.26 -31.20
N ASN A 159 14.43 6.05 -31.15
CA ASN A 159 15.84 5.78 -30.85
C ASN A 159 16.33 6.16 -29.43
N LYS A 160 15.45 6.62 -28.53
CA LYS A 160 15.76 6.84 -27.13
C LYS A 160 15.34 5.64 -26.30
N THR A 161 16.27 5.10 -25.51
CA THR A 161 15.95 4.13 -24.45
C THR A 161 15.26 4.86 -23.31
N ILE A 162 14.07 4.39 -22.94
CA ILE A 162 13.32 4.88 -21.79
C ILE A 162 13.28 3.74 -20.79
N PHE A 163 13.65 4.06 -19.55
CA PHE A 163 13.64 3.11 -18.45
C PHE A 163 12.32 3.19 -17.69
N GLN A 164 12.00 2.14 -16.95
CA GLN A 164 10.85 2.11 -16.05
C GLN A 164 10.83 3.32 -15.09
N ASP A 165 12.00 3.74 -14.58
CA ASP A 165 12.11 4.88 -13.68
C ASP A 165 11.70 6.22 -14.30
N ASP A 166 11.94 6.42 -15.61
CA ASP A 166 11.57 7.64 -16.32
C ASP A 166 10.05 7.87 -16.32
N PHE A 167 9.29 6.77 -16.35
CA PHE A 167 7.83 6.83 -16.32
C PHE A 167 7.35 7.26 -14.91
N ILE A 168 7.96 6.70 -13.86
CA ILE A 168 7.63 7.00 -12.46
C ILE A 168 7.90 8.47 -12.17
N ASP A 169 9.02 9.01 -12.63
CA ASP A 169 9.38 10.42 -12.46
C ASP A 169 8.39 11.36 -13.16
N ASN A 170 7.98 11.05 -14.39
CA ASN A 170 6.98 11.84 -15.09
C ASN A 170 5.61 11.80 -14.38
N TYR A 171 5.21 10.63 -13.92
CA TYR A 171 3.99 10.47 -13.12
C TYR A 171 4.07 11.31 -11.83
N ASN A 172 5.17 11.21 -11.07
CA ASN A 172 5.39 11.95 -9.84
C ASN A 172 5.34 13.47 -10.05
N LYS A 173 5.92 13.97 -11.16
CA LYS A 173 5.84 15.40 -11.52
C LYS A 173 4.40 15.88 -11.74
N LYS A 174 3.58 15.06 -12.41
CA LYS A 174 2.17 15.37 -12.66
C LYS A 174 1.35 15.29 -11.36
N LEU A 175 1.55 14.24 -10.57
CA LEU A 175 0.92 14.10 -9.26
C LEU A 175 1.24 15.28 -8.34
N ASN A 176 2.49 15.71 -8.26
CA ASN A 176 2.89 16.86 -7.44
C ASN A 176 2.26 18.17 -7.92
N THR A 177 2.07 18.32 -9.23
CA THR A 177 1.33 19.46 -9.79
C THR A 177 -0.15 19.39 -9.43
N TYR A 178 -0.76 18.21 -9.49
CA TYR A 178 -2.13 17.98 -9.07
C TYR A 178 -2.34 18.26 -7.57
N LYS A 179 -1.49 17.70 -6.69
CA LYS A 179 -1.50 17.94 -5.24
C LYS A 179 -1.48 19.43 -4.91
N ARG A 180 -0.60 20.21 -5.56
CA ARG A 180 -0.55 21.68 -5.41
C ARG A 180 -1.85 22.35 -5.88
N LYS A 181 -2.40 21.94 -7.02
CA LYS A 181 -3.66 22.48 -7.57
C LYS A 181 -4.85 22.29 -6.62
N ILE A 182 -4.93 21.15 -5.94
CA ILE A 182 -6.02 20.86 -5.00
C ILE A 182 -5.72 21.27 -3.55
N GLY A 183 -4.56 21.88 -3.28
CA GLY A 183 -4.15 22.27 -1.93
C GLY A 183 -3.83 21.09 -1.01
N TYR A 184 -3.49 19.91 -1.54
CA TYR A 184 -3.13 18.74 -0.74
C TYR A 184 -1.74 18.89 -0.14
N ILE A 185 -1.64 18.67 1.18
CA ILE A 185 -0.40 18.77 1.95
C ILE A 185 0.00 17.38 2.44
N ASN A 186 1.20 16.93 2.07
CA ASN A 186 1.78 15.69 2.59
C ASN A 186 2.06 15.86 4.09
N LYS A 187 1.24 15.22 4.93
CA LYS A 187 1.47 15.19 6.39
C LYS A 187 2.62 14.23 6.70
N LYS A 188 3.54 14.66 7.57
CA LYS A 188 4.57 13.77 8.12
C LYS A 188 3.92 12.70 8.99
N TYR A 189 4.54 11.52 9.06
CA TYR A 189 4.16 10.50 10.03
C TYR A 189 4.35 11.03 11.46
N PRO A 190 3.47 10.66 12.41
CA PRO A 190 3.68 10.98 13.82
C PRO A 190 4.93 10.26 14.34
N LYS A 191 5.58 10.83 15.36
CA LYS A 191 6.61 10.11 16.11
C LYS A 191 5.96 8.94 16.84
N ILE A 192 6.56 7.76 16.74
CA ILE A 192 6.12 6.56 17.46
C ILE A 192 7.04 6.37 18.67
N THR A 193 6.45 6.14 19.83
CA THR A 193 7.12 5.58 21.00
C THR A 193 6.69 4.12 21.09
N PHE A 194 7.67 3.21 21.20
CA PHE A 194 7.44 1.77 21.31
C PHE A 194 7.38 1.35 22.79
N HIS A 195 6.34 0.62 23.16
CA HIS A 195 6.14 0.04 24.49
C HIS A 195 6.37 -1.48 24.51
N TRP A 196 6.88 -2.03 23.40
CA TRP A 196 7.29 -3.41 23.26
C TRP A 196 8.72 -3.47 22.70
N CYS A 197 9.40 -4.59 22.92
CA CYS A 197 10.80 -4.75 22.57
C CYS A 197 11.06 -6.16 22.03
N THR A 198 11.78 -6.25 20.91
CA THR A 198 12.15 -7.52 20.27
C THR A 198 13.05 -8.38 21.16
N GLN A 199 13.87 -7.76 22.01
CA GLN A 199 14.74 -8.45 22.99
C GLN A 199 13.94 -9.05 24.16
N PHE A 200 12.69 -8.63 24.35
CA PHE A 200 11.79 -9.13 25.39
C PHE A 200 10.49 -9.64 24.75
N PRO A 201 10.46 -10.84 24.14
CA PRO A 201 9.31 -11.32 23.37
C PRO A 201 7.97 -11.30 24.10
N ASN A 202 7.97 -11.48 25.43
CA ASN A 202 6.76 -11.37 26.25
C ASN A 202 6.07 -10.00 26.15
N SER A 203 6.82 -8.91 25.91
CA SER A 203 6.23 -7.59 25.69
C SER A 203 5.37 -7.51 24.42
N MET A 204 5.73 -8.26 23.36
CA MET A 204 4.90 -8.37 22.15
C MET A 204 3.64 -9.20 22.39
N LYS A 205 3.70 -10.19 23.28
CA LYS A 205 2.54 -10.97 23.72
C LYS A 205 1.52 -10.09 24.45
N GLU A 206 1.96 -9.09 25.21
CA GLU A 206 1.03 -8.13 25.84
C GLU A 206 0.31 -7.24 24.81
N VAL A 207 0.99 -6.91 23.71
CA VAL A 207 0.43 -6.06 22.63
C VAL A 207 -0.50 -6.85 21.69
N CYS A 208 -0.12 -8.05 21.27
CA CYS A 208 -0.87 -8.90 20.34
C CYS A 208 -0.88 -10.37 20.83
N PRO A 209 -1.64 -10.71 21.89
CA PRO A 209 -1.56 -12.01 22.54
C PRO A 209 -1.99 -13.18 21.66
N THR A 210 -3.05 -13.01 20.86
CA THR A 210 -3.58 -14.07 20.00
C THR A 210 -2.64 -14.33 18.84
N LEU A 211 -2.15 -13.27 18.19
CA LEU A 211 -1.21 -13.35 17.08
C LEU A 211 0.14 -13.90 17.55
N PHE A 212 0.65 -13.43 18.69
CA PHE A 212 1.88 -13.95 19.28
C PHE A 212 1.78 -15.45 19.51
N LYS A 213 0.69 -15.91 20.16
CA LYS A 213 0.45 -17.34 20.36
C LYS A 213 0.43 -18.07 19.02
N LYS A 214 -0.27 -17.53 18.01
CA LYS A 214 -0.39 -18.17 16.70
C LYS A 214 0.95 -18.34 15.97
N MET A 215 1.85 -17.36 16.09
CA MET A 215 3.14 -17.35 15.37
C MET A 215 4.26 -18.11 16.10
N TYR A 216 4.18 -18.23 17.43
CA TYR A 216 5.26 -18.74 18.29
C TYR A 216 4.87 -19.97 19.15
N SER A 217 3.70 -20.59 18.92
CA SER A 217 3.33 -21.91 19.44
C SER A 217 3.64 -23.01 18.44
#